data_AF-A0A6C0IEW3-F1
#
_entry.id   AF-A0A6C0IEW3-F1
#
_cell.length_a   1.000
_cell.length_b   1.000
_cell.length_c   1.000
_cell.angle_alpha   90.00
_cell.angle_beta   90.00
_cell.angle_gamma   90.00
#
_symmetry.space_group_name_H-M   'P 1'
#
loop_
_entity.id
_entity.type
_entity.pdbx_description
1 polymer ?
#
loop_
_entity_poly.entity_id
_entity_poly.type
_entity_poly.pdbx_seq_one_letter_code
_entity_poly.pdbx_strand_id
1 'polypeptide(L)'
;MSEEFVNQVTLNYLMNKDQYNKYVTNNTIKLPNAVNKKDKKFYRKRIYNIVKQLLSSQETEIEPRLFTDVQKSFDNFVNICIHSLKVIDQSDIIQDEYKDIGESITLNLDLNTELDAHDINTKEEADLLLVRSIKIANPSLDNFVKKKYTKAPDKIAMPQQKDINLRDPTLKIKGIKEKDNLNSEKKKNITNIYDKAENTEKKDSKDDKK
;
A
#
# COMPACT_ATOMS: atom_id res chain seq x y z
N MET A 1 16.78 24.78 -23.77
CA MET A 1 16.49 23.37 -24.08
C MET A 1 17.50 22.92 -25.11
N SER A 2 18.32 21.90 -24.82
CA SER A 2 19.28 21.40 -25.81
C SER A 2 18.54 20.67 -26.93
N GLU A 3 18.98 20.88 -28.17
CA GLU A 3 18.45 20.20 -29.36
C GLU A 3 18.51 18.67 -29.21
N GLU A 4 19.54 18.18 -28.54
CA GLU A 4 19.73 16.77 -28.21
C GLU A 4 18.61 16.21 -27.32
N PHE A 5 18.14 16.98 -26.34
CA PHE A 5 17.02 16.57 -25.47
C PHE A 5 15.71 16.48 -26.28
N VAL A 6 15.46 17.46 -27.15
CA VAL A 6 14.26 17.47 -28.01
C VAL A 6 14.27 16.27 -28.95
N ASN A 7 15.43 15.94 -29.53
CA ASN A 7 15.58 14.79 -30.41
C ASN A 7 15.38 13.45 -29.67
N GLN A 8 15.87 13.31 -28.44
CA GLN A 8 15.65 12.11 -27.61
C GLN A 8 14.18 11.92 -27.24
N VAL A 9 13.51 13.00 -26.80
CA VAL A 9 12.08 12.94 -26.46
C VAL A 9 11.24 12.62 -27.68
N THR A 10 11.56 13.23 -28.82
CA THR A 10 10.89 12.98 -30.10
C THR A 10 11.06 11.53 -30.54
N LEU A 11 12.27 10.98 -30.45
CA LEU A 11 12.54 9.58 -30.77
C LEU A 11 11.79 8.62 -29.83
N ASN A 12 11.75 8.90 -28.53
CA ASN A 12 11.03 8.09 -27.55
C ASN A 12 9.52 8.03 -27.83
N TYR A 13 8.92 9.13 -28.26
CA TYR A 13 7.47 9.21 -28.51
C TYR A 13 7.06 8.76 -29.91
N LEU A 14 7.94 8.86 -30.91
CA LEU A 14 7.64 8.45 -32.29
C LEU A 14 8.06 7.00 -32.60
N MET A 15 8.79 6.32 -31.71
CA MET A 15 9.11 4.92 -31.90
C MET A 15 7.89 4.02 -31.76
N ASN A 16 7.81 2.98 -32.60
CA ASN A 16 6.83 1.90 -32.47
C ASN A 16 7.06 1.15 -31.14
N LYS A 17 5.99 0.72 -30.45
CA LYS A 17 6.04 -0.04 -29.18
C LYS A 17 7.03 -1.21 -29.21
N ASP A 18 7.07 -1.97 -30.31
CA ASP A 18 7.98 -3.11 -30.43
C ASP A 18 9.45 -2.70 -30.55
N GLN A 19 9.71 -1.56 -31.20
CA GLN A 19 11.05 -1.00 -31.34
C GLN A 19 11.49 -0.28 -30.08
N TYR A 20 10.57 0.41 -29.40
CA TYR A 20 10.77 1.05 -28.11
C TYR A 20 11.15 0.02 -27.05
N ASN A 21 10.45 -1.11 -26.97
CA ASN A 21 10.80 -2.17 -26.03
C ASN A 21 12.22 -2.70 -26.28
N LYS A 22 12.61 -2.91 -27.54
CA LYS A 22 13.97 -3.31 -27.90
C LYS A 22 15.00 -2.24 -27.54
N TYR A 23 14.71 -0.97 -27.84
CA TYR A 23 15.56 0.17 -27.49
C TYR A 23 15.76 0.30 -25.98
N VAL A 24 14.68 0.21 -25.20
CA VAL A 24 14.74 0.19 -23.73
C VAL A 24 15.56 -1.00 -23.26
N THR A 25 15.29 -2.23 -23.69
CA THR A 25 16.07 -3.41 -23.25
C THR A 25 17.56 -3.35 -23.62
N ASN A 26 17.90 -2.69 -24.73
CA ASN A 26 19.28 -2.56 -25.19
C ASN A 26 20.02 -1.40 -24.51
N ASN A 27 19.33 -0.31 -24.19
CA ASN A 27 19.89 0.87 -23.51
C ASN A 27 19.79 0.82 -21.99
N THR A 28 18.85 0.05 -21.43
CA THR A 28 18.99 -0.47 -20.08
C THR A 28 20.15 -1.45 -20.15
N ILE A 29 21.36 -0.90 -20.06
CA ILE A 29 22.62 -1.53 -19.73
C ILE A 29 22.34 -2.96 -19.31
N LYS A 30 22.67 -3.95 -20.16
CA LYS A 30 22.81 -5.34 -19.73
C LYS A 30 23.59 -5.27 -18.43
N LEU A 31 22.94 -5.40 -17.27
CA LEU A 31 23.59 -5.14 -15.99
C LEU A 31 24.88 -5.95 -16.00
N PRO A 32 26.08 -5.34 -15.96
CA PRO A 32 27.31 -6.08 -15.76
C PRO A 32 27.34 -6.75 -14.35
N ASN A 33 26.28 -6.57 -13.57
CA ASN A 33 26.13 -6.96 -12.17
C ASN A 33 25.67 -8.41 -11.97
N ALA A 34 25.81 -9.29 -12.95
CA ALA A 34 25.77 -10.73 -12.67
C ALA A 34 27.04 -11.07 -11.87
N VAL A 35 27.01 -10.77 -10.56
CA VAL A 35 28.10 -11.07 -9.63
C VAL A 35 28.54 -12.50 -9.88
N ASN A 36 29.83 -12.69 -10.18
CA ASN A 36 30.37 -13.99 -10.48
C ASN A 36 29.99 -14.96 -9.35
N LYS A 37 29.18 -15.97 -9.68
CA LYS A 37 28.61 -16.91 -8.69
C LYS A 37 29.71 -17.64 -7.91
N LYS A 38 30.90 -17.82 -8.50
CA LYS A 38 32.07 -18.43 -7.86
C LYS A 38 32.63 -17.49 -6.77
N ASP A 39 32.85 -16.22 -7.10
CA ASP A 39 33.37 -15.22 -6.16
C ASP A 39 32.38 -14.95 -5.03
N LYS A 40 31.07 -14.89 -5.34
CA LYS A 40 30.03 -14.77 -4.31
C LYS A 40 30.08 -15.92 -3.30
N LYS A 41 30.30 -17.16 -3.76
CA LYS A 41 30.44 -18.33 -2.88
C LYS A 41 31.73 -18.25 -2.05
N PHE A 42 32.84 -17.87 -2.69
CA PHE A 42 34.15 -17.75 -2.04
C PHE A 42 34.14 -16.66 -0.94
N TYR A 43 33.62 -15.48 -1.23
CA TYR A 43 33.59 -14.35 -0.30
C TYR A 43 32.37 -14.32 0.63
N ARG A 44 31.46 -15.32 0.58
CA ARG A 44 30.21 -15.31 1.37
C ARG A 44 30.42 -15.00 2.85
N LYS A 45 31.42 -15.64 3.48
CA LYS A 45 31.73 -15.44 4.90
C LYS A 45 32.25 -14.02 5.19
N ARG A 46 33.10 -13.49 4.32
CA ARG A 46 33.67 -12.14 4.47
C ARG A 46 32.62 -11.06 4.24
N ILE A 47 31.76 -11.23 3.23
CA ILE A 47 30.62 -10.34 2.96
C ILE A 47 29.67 -10.32 4.17
N TYR A 48 29.35 -11.49 4.75
CA TYR A 48 28.51 -11.55 5.94
C TYR A 48 29.13 -10.81 7.14
N ASN A 49 30.44 -10.96 7.35
CA ASN A 49 31.14 -10.24 8.42
C ASN A 49 31.08 -8.72 8.21
N ILE A 50 31.33 -8.26 6.98
CA ILE A 50 31.22 -6.84 6.60
C ILE A 50 29.80 -6.33 6.91
N VAL A 51 28.76 -7.01 6.42
CA VAL A 51 27.36 -6.59 6.68
C VAL A 51 27.03 -6.57 8.17
N LYS A 52 27.51 -7.55 8.95
CA LYS A 52 27.31 -7.59 10.41
C LYS A 52 27.98 -6.40 11.10
N GLN A 53 29.16 -6.00 10.63
CA GLN A 53 29.88 -4.83 11.12
C GLN A 53 29.11 -3.54 10.78
N LEU A 54 28.63 -3.38 9.54
CA LEU A 54 27.82 -2.23 9.15
C LEU A 54 26.50 -2.12 9.93
N LEU A 55 25.85 -3.25 10.26
CA LEU A 55 24.60 -3.27 11.03
C LEU A 55 24.77 -2.94 12.53
N SER A 56 25.95 -3.16 13.10
CA SER A 56 26.15 -3.03 14.55
C SER A 56 26.38 -1.59 15.00
N SER A 57 26.44 -0.62 14.06
CA SER A 57 26.65 0.81 14.31
C SER A 57 27.83 1.15 15.25
N GLN A 58 28.74 0.20 15.47
CA GLN A 58 29.98 0.46 16.18
C GLN A 58 30.88 1.24 15.22
N GLU A 59 30.71 2.56 15.26
CA GLU A 59 31.64 3.58 14.75
C GLU A 59 33.04 3.41 15.36
N THR A 60 33.17 2.60 16.41
CA THR A 60 34.44 2.21 17.02
C THR A 60 35.21 1.32 16.05
N GLU A 61 36.20 1.94 15.41
CA GLU A 61 37.29 1.30 14.68
C GLU A 61 36.83 0.56 13.42
N ILE A 62 36.10 1.29 12.57
CA ILE A 62 36.11 0.97 11.15
C ILE A 62 37.55 1.18 10.68
N GLU A 63 38.31 0.09 10.60
CA GLU A 63 39.48 -0.06 9.73
C GLU A 63 39.35 0.93 8.57
N PRO A 64 40.29 1.88 8.37
CA PRO A 64 40.08 3.12 7.62
C PRO A 64 39.93 2.97 6.09
N ARG A 65 39.33 1.88 5.61
CA ARG A 65 39.35 1.42 4.22
C ARG A 65 38.09 0.67 3.75
N LEU A 66 36.98 0.67 4.49
CA LEU A 66 35.71 0.37 3.83
C LEU A 66 35.35 1.59 2.98
N PHE A 67 35.45 1.44 1.66
CA PHE A 67 35.14 2.50 0.69
C PHE A 67 33.83 3.18 1.08
N THR A 68 33.84 4.50 1.21
CA THR A 68 32.66 5.34 1.52
C THR A 68 31.46 4.99 0.63
N ASP A 69 31.72 4.54 -0.59
CA ASP A 69 30.72 4.06 -1.54
C ASP A 69 29.97 2.81 -1.06
N VAL A 70 30.65 1.88 -0.39
CA VAL A 70 30.03 0.66 0.15
C VAL A 70 29.10 1.02 1.31
N GLN A 71 29.49 1.96 2.18
CA GLN A 71 28.64 2.44 3.26
C GLN A 71 27.40 3.15 2.71
N LYS A 72 27.57 4.11 1.79
CA LYS A 72 26.44 4.80 1.14
C LYS A 72 25.50 3.84 0.42
N SER A 73 26.06 2.83 -0.28
CA SER A 73 25.26 1.80 -0.95
C SER A 73 24.51 0.93 0.05
N PHE A 74 25.10 0.65 1.20
CA PHE A 74 24.47 -0.09 2.28
C PHE A 74 23.35 0.71 2.96
N ASP A 75 23.56 2.01 3.24
CA ASP A 75 22.52 2.89 3.80
C ASP A 75 21.34 3.00 2.83
N ASN A 76 21.62 3.13 1.53
CA ASN A 76 20.58 3.09 0.51
C ASN A 76 19.84 1.74 0.49
N PHE A 77 20.57 0.62 0.60
CA PHE A 77 19.96 -0.70 0.72
C PHE A 77 19.06 -0.81 1.96
N VAL A 78 19.51 -0.33 3.12
CA VAL A 78 18.72 -0.31 4.36
C VAL A 78 17.47 0.56 4.19
N ASN A 79 17.59 1.74 3.58
CA ASN A 79 16.45 2.62 3.28
C ASN A 79 15.43 1.93 2.37
N ILE A 80 15.88 1.23 1.33
CA ILE A 80 15.01 0.45 0.44
C ILE A 80 14.32 -0.68 1.20
N CYS A 81 15.04 -1.39 2.07
CA CYS A 81 14.45 -2.42 2.93
C CYS A 81 13.38 -1.83 3.84
N ILE A 82 13.67 -0.75 4.56
CA ILE A 82 12.71 -0.06 5.43
C ILE A 82 11.48 0.38 4.65
N HIS A 83 11.67 0.98 3.47
CA HIS A 83 10.56 1.40 2.62
C HIS A 83 9.70 0.21 2.18
N SER A 84 10.33 -0.89 1.73
CA SER A 84 9.60 -2.10 1.33
C SER A 84 8.79 -2.69 2.47
N LEU A 85 9.34 -2.71 3.69
CA LEU A 85 8.64 -3.21 4.88
C LEU A 85 7.47 -2.30 5.24
N LYS A 86 7.64 -0.97 5.20
CA LYS A 86 6.56 -0.01 5.43
C LYS A 86 5.41 -0.21 4.45
N VAL A 87 5.70 -0.41 3.16
CA VAL A 87 4.66 -0.64 2.15
C VAL A 87 3.91 -1.94 2.42
N ILE A 88 4.61 -3.02 2.76
CA ILE A 88 3.99 -4.31 3.09
C ILE A 88 3.12 -4.18 4.34
N ASP A 89 3.63 -3.54 5.40
CA ASP A 89 2.87 -3.37 6.64
C ASP A 89 1.66 -2.45 6.45
N GLN A 90 1.79 -1.38 5.66
CA GLN A 90 0.66 -0.54 5.27
C GLN A 90 -0.39 -1.34 4.47
N SER A 91 0.04 -2.12 3.48
CA SER A 91 -0.89 -2.91 2.68
C SER A 91 -1.62 -3.96 3.51
N ASP A 92 -0.91 -4.61 4.44
CA ASP A 92 -1.49 -5.63 5.29
C ASP A 92 -2.49 -5.02 6.29
N ILE A 93 -2.17 -3.87 6.90
CA ILE A 93 -3.10 -3.14 7.78
C ILE A 93 -4.36 -2.74 7.01
N ILE A 94 -4.20 -2.18 5.81
CA ILE A 94 -5.35 -1.81 4.96
C ILE A 94 -6.17 -3.05 4.64
N GLN A 95 -5.54 -4.15 4.19
CA GLN A 95 -6.26 -5.38 3.82
C GLN A 95 -6.96 -6.04 5.00
N ASP A 96 -6.38 -5.98 6.19
CA ASP A 96 -6.97 -6.53 7.41
C ASP A 96 -8.33 -5.90 7.74
N GLU A 97 -8.53 -4.62 7.44
CA GLU A 97 -9.81 -3.93 7.63
C GLU A 97 -10.92 -4.42 6.69
N TYR A 98 -10.56 -5.01 5.55
CA TYR A 98 -11.54 -5.52 4.57
C TYR A 98 -11.85 -7.01 4.76
N LYS A 99 -11.30 -7.67 5.79
CA LYS A 99 -11.58 -9.09 6.07
C LYS A 99 -13.06 -9.35 6.29
N ASP A 100 -13.74 -8.47 7.03
CA ASP A 100 -15.16 -8.62 7.40
C ASP A 100 -16.13 -8.38 6.23
N ILE A 101 -15.66 -7.71 5.16
CA ILE A 101 -16.49 -7.44 3.97
C ILE A 101 -16.82 -8.75 3.24
N GLY A 102 -15.89 -9.72 3.22
CA GLY A 102 -16.15 -11.04 2.62
C GLY A 102 -17.24 -11.84 3.32
N GLU A 103 -17.32 -11.78 4.66
CA GLU A 103 -18.34 -12.47 5.46
C GLU A 103 -19.71 -11.81 5.31
N SER A 104 -19.77 -10.47 5.27
CA SER A 104 -21.03 -9.73 5.10
C SER A 104 -21.70 -9.94 3.73
N ILE A 105 -20.92 -10.23 2.68
CA ILE A 105 -21.43 -10.57 1.36
C ILE A 105 -22.09 -11.95 1.38
N THR A 106 -21.57 -12.91 2.14
CA THR A 106 -22.20 -14.24 2.26
C THR A 106 -23.48 -14.24 3.11
N LEU A 107 -23.62 -13.29 4.04
CA LEU A 107 -24.82 -13.15 4.89
C LEU A 107 -25.93 -12.30 4.23
N ASN A 108 -25.62 -11.48 3.22
CA ASN A 108 -26.59 -10.68 2.46
C ASN A 108 -26.81 -11.18 1.03
N LEU A 109 -26.19 -12.30 0.64
CA LEU A 109 -26.59 -13.02 -0.57
C LEU A 109 -27.84 -13.84 -0.23
N ASP A 110 -28.93 -13.11 0.02
CA ASP A 110 -30.26 -13.65 -0.18
C ASP A 110 -30.30 -14.03 -1.67
N LEU A 111 -30.09 -15.31 -1.97
CA LEU A 111 -30.15 -15.94 -3.30
C LEU A 111 -31.54 -15.79 -3.97
N ASN A 112 -32.40 -14.96 -3.40
CA ASN A 112 -33.73 -14.58 -3.86
C ASN A 112 -33.79 -13.15 -4.39
N THR A 113 -32.67 -12.50 -4.74
CA THR A 113 -32.75 -11.34 -5.65
C THR A 113 -33.04 -11.84 -7.06
N GLU A 114 -34.24 -12.43 -7.20
CA GLU A 114 -34.95 -12.48 -8.46
C GLU A 114 -34.87 -11.08 -9.05
N LEU A 115 -34.51 -11.03 -10.33
CA LEU A 115 -34.77 -9.91 -11.21
C LEU A 115 -36.09 -9.28 -10.79
N ASP A 116 -36.10 -7.96 -10.60
CA ASP A 116 -37.28 -7.14 -10.30
C ASP A 116 -38.26 -7.25 -11.49
N ALA A 117 -38.87 -8.42 -11.62
CA ALA A 117 -40.00 -8.71 -12.46
C ALA A 117 -41.12 -8.04 -11.70
N HIS A 118 -41.43 -6.80 -12.10
CA HIS A 118 -42.64 -6.13 -11.69
C HIS A 118 -43.77 -7.17 -11.69
N ASP A 119 -44.33 -7.33 -10.50
CA ASP A 119 -45.28 -8.35 -10.08
C ASP A 119 -46.54 -8.29 -10.96
N ILE A 120 -46.48 -8.88 -12.15
CA ILE A 120 -47.63 -9.09 -13.02
C ILE A 120 -48.29 -10.37 -12.52
N ASN A 121 -49.19 -10.21 -11.56
CA ASN A 121 -49.84 -11.33 -10.88
C ASN A 121 -50.90 -11.99 -11.77
N THR A 122 -51.37 -11.33 -12.82
CA THR A 122 -52.40 -11.86 -13.71
C THR A 122 -52.15 -11.55 -15.19
N LYS A 123 -52.59 -12.46 -16.07
CA LYS A 123 -52.52 -12.27 -17.54
C LYS A 123 -53.23 -10.98 -18.00
N GLU A 124 -54.27 -10.59 -17.29
CA GLU A 124 -55.06 -9.38 -17.58
C GLU A 124 -54.25 -8.10 -17.33
N GLU A 125 -53.38 -8.07 -16.32
CA GLU A 125 -52.46 -6.95 -16.07
C GLU A 125 -51.38 -6.84 -17.16
N ALA A 126 -50.90 -7.98 -17.69
CA ALA A 126 -49.98 -7.99 -18.82
C ALA A 126 -50.64 -7.39 -20.08
N ASP A 127 -51.89 -7.78 -20.35
CA ASP A 127 -52.65 -7.29 -21.50
C ASP A 127 -52.96 -5.78 -21.38
N LEU A 128 -53.21 -5.27 -20.17
CA LEU A 128 -53.39 -3.83 -19.91
C LEU A 128 -52.13 -2.99 -20.15
N LEU A 129 -50.93 -3.57 -20.03
CA LEU A 129 -49.67 -2.91 -20.35
C LEU A 129 -49.41 -2.83 -21.87
N LEU A 130 -49.93 -3.80 -22.63
CA LEU A 130 -49.82 -3.82 -24.10
C LEU A 130 -50.79 -2.84 -24.78
N VAL A 131 -51.93 -2.53 -24.14
CA VAL A 131 -52.94 -1.61 -24.68
C VAL A 131 -52.74 -0.19 -24.14
N ARG A 132 -52.79 0.81 -25.03
CA ARG A 132 -52.66 2.22 -24.63
C ARG A 132 -53.87 2.67 -23.80
N SER A 133 -53.71 2.78 -22.48
CA SER A 133 -54.73 3.37 -21.61
C SER A 133 -54.71 4.91 -21.69
N ILE A 134 -55.83 5.52 -22.10
CA ILE A 134 -55.99 6.97 -22.13
C ILE A 134 -56.44 7.42 -20.73
N LYS A 135 -55.50 7.90 -19.92
CA LYS A 135 -55.80 8.52 -18.63
C LYS A 135 -56.28 9.95 -18.88
N ILE A 136 -57.59 10.16 -18.89
CA ILE A 136 -58.18 11.50 -18.94
C ILE A 136 -57.98 12.13 -17.55
N ALA A 137 -56.91 12.92 -17.40
CA ALA A 137 -56.70 13.71 -16.20
C ALA A 137 -57.51 15.01 -16.28
N ASN A 138 -58.18 15.39 -15.20
CA ASN A 138 -58.83 16.70 -15.08
C ASN A 138 -57.76 17.80 -15.23
N PRO A 139 -57.89 18.73 -16.19
CA PRO A 139 -56.87 19.75 -16.44
C PRO A 139 -56.95 20.87 -15.40
N SER A 140 -56.30 20.69 -14.25
CA SER A 140 -56.01 21.81 -13.34
C SER A 140 -54.76 22.55 -13.81
N LEU A 141 -54.75 23.88 -13.68
CA LEU A 141 -53.63 24.75 -14.08
C LEU A 141 -52.30 24.35 -13.42
N ASP A 142 -52.36 23.73 -12.25
CA ASP A 142 -51.21 23.22 -11.50
C ASP A 142 -50.44 22.11 -12.22
N ASN A 143 -51.05 21.41 -13.18
CA ASN A 143 -50.40 20.33 -13.95
C ASN A 143 -49.45 20.85 -15.05
N PHE A 144 -49.50 22.15 -15.37
CA PHE A 144 -48.60 22.78 -16.34
C PHE A 144 -47.29 23.28 -15.72
N VAL A 145 -47.17 23.21 -14.39
CA VAL A 145 -45.99 23.67 -13.65
C VAL A 145 -45.18 22.49 -13.17
N LYS A 146 -43.96 22.33 -13.71
CA LYS A 146 -42.99 21.34 -13.21
C LYS A 146 -42.45 21.80 -11.85
N LYS A 147 -43.11 21.41 -10.75
CA LYS A 147 -42.62 21.63 -9.38
C LYS A 147 -41.45 20.67 -9.12
N LYS A 148 -40.21 21.19 -9.10
CA LYS A 148 -39.03 20.43 -8.67
C LYS A 148 -38.82 20.67 -7.17
N TYR A 149 -39.13 19.68 -6.35
CA TYR A 149 -38.70 19.66 -4.95
C TYR A 149 -37.27 19.14 -4.90
N THR A 150 -36.29 20.03 -4.73
CA THR A 150 -34.90 19.62 -4.51
C THR A 150 -34.73 19.28 -3.04
N LYS A 151 -34.73 17.98 -2.71
CA LYS A 151 -34.08 17.54 -1.47
C LYS A 151 -32.61 17.97 -1.57
N ALA A 152 -32.04 18.46 -0.47
CA ALA A 152 -30.60 18.69 -0.44
C ALA A 152 -29.91 17.38 -0.85
N PRO A 153 -28.95 17.41 -1.79
CA PRO A 153 -28.26 16.20 -2.19
C PRO A 153 -27.62 15.57 -0.96
N ASP A 154 -27.85 14.28 -0.77
CA ASP A 154 -27.19 13.53 0.30
C ASP A 154 -25.69 13.74 0.16
N LYS A 155 -25.02 14.08 1.27
CA LYS A 155 -23.59 14.33 1.27
C LYS A 155 -22.88 13.03 0.90
N ILE A 156 -22.35 12.98 -0.32
CA ILE A 156 -21.50 11.87 -0.77
C ILE A 156 -20.28 11.84 0.16
N ALA A 157 -20.09 10.74 0.87
CA ALA A 157 -18.91 10.53 1.69
C ALA A 157 -17.69 10.38 0.78
N MET A 158 -16.80 11.38 0.79
CA MET A 158 -15.56 11.33 0.04
C MET A 158 -14.58 10.36 0.71
N PRO A 159 -13.74 9.65 -0.05
CA PRO A 159 -12.69 8.81 0.54
C PRO A 159 -11.75 9.68 1.39
N GLN A 160 -11.45 9.21 2.60
CA GLN A 160 -10.55 9.89 3.53
C GLN A 160 -9.23 9.12 3.63
N GLN A 161 -8.13 9.86 3.76
CA GLN A 161 -6.83 9.26 4.06
C GLN A 161 -6.82 8.79 5.52
N LYS A 162 -6.47 7.51 5.73
CA LYS A 162 -6.29 6.94 7.07
C LYS A 162 -4.91 7.24 7.61
N ASP A 163 -4.83 7.43 8.93
CA ASP A 163 -3.57 7.54 9.65
C ASP A 163 -3.16 6.15 10.16
N ILE A 164 -2.03 5.64 9.66
CA ILE A 164 -1.56 4.27 9.91
C ILE A 164 -0.31 4.32 10.81
N ASN A 165 -0.41 3.72 12.00
CA ASN A 165 0.70 3.66 12.95
C ASN A 165 1.71 2.57 12.57
N LEU A 166 2.78 2.95 11.87
CA LEU A 166 3.86 2.05 11.45
C LEU A 166 4.94 1.79 12.53
N ARG A 167 4.74 2.32 13.74
CA ARG A 167 5.67 2.18 14.87
C ARG A 167 5.24 1.11 15.88
N ASP A 168 4.21 0.34 15.58
CA ASP A 168 3.71 -0.68 16.50
C ASP A 168 4.75 -1.80 16.72
N PRO A 169 5.00 -2.20 17.98
CA PRO A 169 6.05 -3.17 18.32
C PRO A 169 5.77 -4.58 17.77
N THR A 170 4.52 -4.87 17.41
CA THR A 170 4.10 -6.11 16.76
C THR A 170 4.67 -6.26 15.36
N LEU A 171 4.80 -5.16 14.61
CA LEU A 171 5.37 -5.15 13.25
C LEU A 171 6.88 -5.42 13.26
N LYS A 172 7.57 -5.13 14.36
CA LYS A 172 9.02 -5.33 14.50
C LYS A 172 9.46 -6.79 14.39
N ILE A 173 8.61 -7.73 14.83
CA ILE A 173 8.91 -9.17 14.88
C ILE A 173 8.22 -9.97 13.76
N LYS A 174 7.42 -9.30 12.92
CA LYS A 174 6.65 -9.93 11.85
C LYS A 174 7.57 -10.66 10.86
N GLY A 175 7.27 -11.92 10.59
CA GLY A 175 8.03 -12.76 9.65
C GLY A 175 9.35 -13.32 10.17
N ILE A 176 9.76 -13.03 11.41
CA ILE A 176 10.93 -13.62 12.05
C ILE A 176 10.47 -14.84 12.86
N LYS A 177 10.96 -16.04 12.51
CA LYS A 177 10.73 -17.24 13.34
C LYS A 177 11.48 -17.07 14.65
N GLU A 178 10.77 -17.09 15.77
CA GLU A 178 11.40 -17.23 17.07
C GLU A 178 12.17 -18.56 17.09
N LYS A 179 13.40 -18.53 17.61
CA LYS A 179 14.13 -19.78 17.82
C LYS A 179 13.48 -20.48 19.00
N ASP A 180 12.83 -21.60 18.74
CA ASP A 180 12.39 -22.57 19.74
C ASP A 180 13.62 -23.17 20.43
N ASN A 181 14.27 -22.39 21.31
CA ASN A 181 15.19 -22.96 22.27
C ASN A 181 14.32 -23.66 23.31
N LEU A 182 14.12 -24.97 23.14
CA LEU A 182 13.78 -25.88 24.23
C LEU A 182 14.72 -25.53 25.40
N ASN A 183 14.15 -25.07 26.51
CA ASN A 183 14.82 -24.57 27.73
C ASN A 183 15.36 -23.14 27.67
N SER A 184 14.46 -22.15 27.61
CA SER A 184 14.69 -20.91 28.37
C SER A 184 13.37 -20.26 28.74
N GLU A 185 13.07 -20.27 30.03
CA GLU A 185 12.04 -19.43 30.64
C GLU A 185 12.23 -17.98 30.14
N LYS A 186 11.17 -17.44 29.52
CA LYS A 186 10.87 -16.02 29.34
C LYS A 186 12.01 -15.06 29.73
N LYS A 187 13.03 -14.90 28.89
CA LYS A 187 13.91 -13.72 28.98
C LYS A 187 13.17 -12.50 28.39
N LYS A 188 12.22 -11.97 29.17
CA LYS A 188 11.49 -10.73 28.88
C LYS A 188 12.33 -9.45 29.01
N ASN A 189 13.67 -9.55 29.10
CA ASN A 189 14.51 -8.44 29.52
C ASN A 189 15.68 -8.16 28.54
N ILE A 190 15.43 -8.17 27.23
CA ILE A 190 16.30 -7.44 26.30
C ILE A 190 15.60 -6.11 26.01
N THR A 191 15.68 -5.18 26.96
CA THR A 191 15.40 -3.77 26.66
C THR A 191 16.50 -3.31 25.70
N ASN A 192 16.16 -2.98 24.46
CA ASN A 192 17.13 -2.36 23.55
C ASN A 192 17.56 -1.03 24.17
N ILE A 193 18.85 -0.72 24.12
CA ILE A 193 19.40 0.53 24.66
C ILE A 193 18.72 1.76 24.03
N TYR A 194 18.18 1.61 22.82
CA TYR A 194 17.39 2.61 22.12
C TYR A 194 16.04 2.95 22.77
N ASP A 195 15.45 2.06 23.59
CA ASP A 195 14.15 2.29 24.25
C ASP A 195 14.26 3.21 25.49
N LYS A 196 15.49 3.52 25.96
CA LYS A 196 15.71 4.38 27.13
C LYS A 196 15.62 5.89 26.81
N ALA A 197 15.91 6.29 25.58
CA ALA A 197 15.99 7.72 25.22
C ALA A 197 14.60 8.38 25.10
N GLU A 198 13.56 7.66 24.68
CA GLU A 198 12.22 8.26 24.48
C GLU A 198 11.44 8.50 25.79
N ASN A 199 11.86 7.89 26.92
CA ASN A 199 11.15 8.04 28.20
C ASN A 199 11.69 9.18 29.09
N THR A 200 12.86 9.77 28.77
CA THR A 200 13.40 10.90 29.53
C THR A 200 12.81 12.24 29.10
N GLU A 201 12.36 12.40 27.85
CA GLU A 201 11.82 13.68 27.36
C GLU A 201 10.41 14.01 27.87
N LYS A 202 9.69 13.03 28.44
CA LYS A 202 8.30 13.24 28.92
C LYS A 202 8.17 13.61 30.40
N LYS A 203 9.27 13.69 31.16
CA LYS A 203 9.21 14.00 32.60
C LYS A 203 9.48 15.47 32.96
N ASP A 204 10.10 16.25 32.08
CA ASP A 204 10.54 17.62 32.43
C ASP A 204 9.52 18.73 32.11
N SER A 205 8.26 18.41 31.78
CA SER A 205 7.25 19.43 31.39
C SER A 205 6.01 19.52 32.30
N LYS A 206 6.03 18.95 33.51
CA LYS A 206 4.87 19.00 34.42
C LYS A 206 5.05 19.68 35.78
N ASP A 207 6.24 20.14 36.14
CA ASP A 207 6.46 20.88 37.38
C ASP A 207 6.90 22.30 37.07
N ASP A 208 5.95 23.17 36.71
CA ASP A 208 6.06 24.64 36.89
C ASP A 208 4.71 25.31 36.56
N LYS A 209 3.71 25.08 37.42
CA LYS A 209 2.62 26.03 37.67
C LYS A 209 2.21 25.91 39.14
N LYS A 210 2.81 26.74 39.99
CA LYS A 210 2.24 27.14 41.27
C LYS A 210 2.47 28.63 41.49
#